data_AF-A0A653DDZ0-F1
#
_entry.id   AF-A0A653DDZ0-F1
#
_cell.length_a   1.000
_cell.length_b   1.000
_cell.length_c   1.000
_cell.angle_alpha   90.00
_cell.angle_beta   90.00
_cell.angle_gamma   90.00
#
_symmetry.space_group_name_H-M   'P 1'
#
loop_
_entity.id
_entity.type
_entity.pdbx_description
1 polymer ?
#
loop_
_entity_poly.entity_id
_entity_poly.type
_entity_poly.pdbx_seq_one_letter_code
_entity_poly.pdbx_strand_id
1 'polypeptide(L)'
;MLFSLTNTHTGKKIYLLKDKYEVGRKNCDFLIENDLSISRKHATIEVENNKVKITDAASKYKSFLNGEEMTPNVACLLRCGDEIQFGVYNSKFRLEHQKFVTTATRLSGAEKMQLKNEMQSIHGSYVEEWSQDCTHLTVKEIALTVKVLYALIDDKPIIMPQYWTALKKHVTLGEDAPKIEDYNKPPVNETLLSRVEWKREINRTNLFKNKLFIFLTENSKKTMEGVISRLGGTSIAWEKNPMASEDVKKSPKDIIVIQPLEKTQNSSFEELTRIVLAKGHRLIPQQEIALAVVSGNLEKDCNPEFDRASEVFCCYVV
;
A
#
# COMPACT_ATOMS: atom_id res chain seq x y z
N MET A 1 4.52 -14.63 -1.61
CA MET A 1 5.69 -14.03 -0.93
C MET A 1 6.90 -14.29 -1.79
N LEU A 2 7.77 -13.30 -1.97
CA LEU A 2 9.03 -13.47 -2.67
C LEU A 2 10.10 -13.90 -1.67
N PHE A 3 10.67 -15.09 -1.84
CA PHE A 3 11.75 -15.60 -0.99
C PHE A 3 13.10 -15.41 -1.66
N SER A 4 14.12 -15.15 -0.86
CA SER A 4 15.52 -15.11 -1.32
C SER A 4 16.46 -15.76 -0.33
N LEU A 5 17.53 -16.36 -0.85
CA LEU A 5 18.67 -16.83 -0.09
C LEU A 5 19.84 -15.90 -0.34
N THR A 6 20.31 -15.25 0.72
CA THR A 6 21.43 -14.31 0.68
C THR A 6 22.67 -14.98 1.27
N ASN A 7 23.75 -15.09 0.49
CA ASN A 7 25.02 -15.61 1.00
C ASN A 7 25.58 -14.66 2.05
N THR A 8 25.80 -15.16 3.26
CA THR A 8 26.21 -14.34 4.42
C THR A 8 27.64 -13.81 4.32
N HIS A 9 28.47 -14.38 3.44
CA HIS A 9 29.85 -13.97 3.25
C HIS A 9 30.02 -13.01 2.06
N THR A 10 29.35 -13.30 0.94
CA THR A 10 29.52 -12.52 -0.31
C THR A 10 28.40 -11.49 -0.54
N GLY A 11 27.29 -11.59 0.18
CA GLY A 11 26.08 -10.79 -0.05
C GLY A 11 25.29 -11.21 -1.30
N LYS A 12 25.78 -12.17 -2.10
CA LYS A 12 25.10 -12.62 -3.32
C LYS A 12 23.73 -13.21 -2.99
N LYS A 13 22.70 -12.73 -3.67
CA LYS A 13 21.31 -13.12 -3.47
C LYS A 13 20.82 -14.04 -4.59
N ILE A 14 19.97 -15.00 -4.23
CA ILE A 14 19.24 -15.85 -5.18
C ILE A 14 17.77 -15.83 -4.80
N TYR A 15 16.91 -15.49 -5.75
CA TYR A 15 15.46 -15.48 -5.55
C TYR A 15 14.85 -16.84 -5.91
N LEU A 16 13.94 -17.31 -5.06
CA LEU A 16 13.23 -18.57 -5.23
C LEU A 16 11.92 -18.35 -6.01
N LEU A 17 12.04 -18.36 -7.34
CA LEU A 17 10.97 -18.18 -8.32
C LEU A 17 10.37 -19.49 -8.85
N LYS A 18 11.04 -20.62 -8.64
CA LYS A 18 10.54 -21.96 -8.99
C LYS A 18 10.01 -22.67 -7.75
N ASP A 19 9.14 -23.65 -7.96
CA ASP A 19 8.63 -24.50 -6.88
C ASP A 19 9.70 -25.44 -6.30
N LYS A 20 10.74 -25.74 -7.09
CA LYS A 20 11.82 -26.65 -6.68
C LYS A 20 13.17 -26.22 -7.25
N TYR A 21 14.20 -26.35 -6.42
CA TYR A 21 15.59 -26.10 -6.76
C TYR A 21 16.45 -27.29 -6.33
N GLU A 22 17.29 -27.78 -7.24
CA GLU A 22 18.42 -28.64 -6.87
C GLU A 22 19.63 -27.79 -6.49
N VAL A 23 20.22 -28.06 -5.32
CA VAL A 23 21.42 -27.39 -4.81
C VAL A 23 22.62 -28.33 -4.96
N GLY A 24 23.72 -27.82 -5.47
CA GLY A 24 24.93 -28.63 -5.63
C GLY A 24 26.09 -27.89 -6.27
N ARG A 25 27.17 -28.64 -6.50
CA ARG A 25 28.41 -28.11 -7.10
C ARG A 25 28.44 -28.17 -8.63
N LYS A 26 27.54 -28.92 -9.26
CA LYS A 26 27.52 -29.10 -10.72
C LYS A 26 26.14 -29.57 -11.21
N ASN A 27 25.72 -29.07 -12.38
CA ASN A 27 24.49 -29.47 -13.08
C ASN A 27 23.22 -29.35 -12.22
N CYS A 28 23.00 -28.19 -11.59
CA CYS A 28 21.88 -27.94 -10.68
C CYS A 28 21.37 -26.49 -10.79
N ASP A 29 20.17 -26.21 -10.30
CA ASP A 29 19.56 -24.87 -10.36
C ASP A 29 20.31 -23.85 -9.48
N PHE A 30 20.65 -24.26 -8.26
CA PHE A 30 21.44 -23.47 -7.33
C PHE A 30 22.85 -24.04 -7.31
N LEU A 31 23.70 -23.44 -8.14
CA LEU A 31 25.10 -23.79 -8.26
C LEU A 31 25.94 -23.08 -7.18
N ILE A 32 26.59 -23.88 -6.33
CA ILE A 32 27.58 -23.41 -5.36
C ILE A 32 28.96 -23.82 -5.89
N GLU A 33 29.63 -22.88 -6.54
CA GLU A 33 30.95 -23.06 -7.13
C GLU A 33 32.06 -22.88 -6.09
N ASN A 34 33.24 -23.43 -6.38
CA ASN A 34 34.47 -23.24 -5.59
C ASN A 34 34.44 -23.76 -4.14
N ASP A 35 33.46 -24.59 -3.79
CA ASP A 35 33.41 -25.30 -2.51
C ASP A 35 33.43 -26.82 -2.74
N LEU A 36 34.58 -27.45 -2.47
CA LEU A 36 34.79 -28.89 -2.68
C LEU A 36 34.04 -29.78 -1.67
N SER A 37 33.47 -29.21 -0.62
CA SER A 37 32.61 -29.92 0.33
C SER A 37 31.17 -30.07 -0.17
N ILE A 38 30.76 -29.29 -1.16
CA ILE A 38 29.42 -29.41 -1.75
C ILE A 38 29.37 -30.62 -2.67
N SER A 39 28.33 -31.45 -2.50
CA SER A 39 28.09 -32.62 -3.34
C SER A 39 27.51 -32.20 -4.69
N ARG A 40 27.62 -33.05 -5.72
CA ARG A 40 27.02 -32.74 -7.04
C ARG A 40 25.52 -32.51 -6.94
N LYS A 41 24.84 -33.38 -6.20
CA LYS A 41 23.48 -33.20 -5.68
C LYS A 41 23.60 -33.18 -4.16
N HIS A 42 23.46 -32.00 -3.56
CA HIS A 42 23.73 -31.79 -2.15
C HIS A 42 22.45 -31.63 -1.34
N ALA A 43 21.52 -30.82 -1.83
CA ALA A 43 20.23 -30.62 -1.19
C ALA A 43 19.15 -30.29 -2.23
N THR A 44 17.90 -30.29 -1.80
CA THR A 44 16.77 -29.76 -2.57
C THR A 44 16.04 -28.72 -1.74
N ILE A 45 15.63 -27.63 -2.38
CA ILE A 45 14.76 -26.61 -1.78
C ILE A 45 13.42 -26.67 -2.50
N GLU A 46 12.33 -26.66 -1.74
CA GLU A 46 10.96 -26.68 -2.26
C GLU A 46 10.19 -25.48 -1.71
N VAL A 47 9.52 -24.75 -2.60
CA VAL A 47 8.69 -23.60 -2.28
C VAL A 47 7.24 -23.97 -2.55
N GLU A 48 6.42 -24.01 -1.51
CA GLU A 48 5.02 -24.43 -1.60
C GLU A 48 4.17 -23.64 -0.60
N ASN A 49 3.02 -23.11 -1.01
CA ASN A 49 2.07 -22.44 -0.11
C ASN A 49 2.71 -21.33 0.77
N ASN A 50 3.58 -20.50 0.18
CA ASN A 50 4.39 -19.48 0.87
C ASN A 50 5.26 -20.05 2.02
N LYS A 51 5.72 -21.29 1.90
CA LYS A 51 6.66 -21.94 2.82
C LYS A 51 7.84 -22.48 2.02
N VAL A 52 9.01 -22.48 2.65
CA VAL A 52 10.23 -23.02 2.06
C VAL A 52 10.67 -24.21 2.89
N LYS A 53 10.88 -25.36 2.24
CA LYS A 53 11.43 -26.56 2.85
C LYS A 53 12.79 -26.87 2.24
N ILE A 54 13.67 -27.44 3.03
CA ILE A 54 14.99 -27.90 2.58
C ILE A 54 15.21 -29.35 3.00
N THR A 55 15.82 -30.13 2.12
CA THR A 55 16.15 -31.54 2.36
C THR A 55 17.59 -31.79 1.94
N ASP A 56 18.43 -32.27 2.85
CA ASP A 56 19.77 -32.77 2.51
C ASP A 56 19.65 -34.07 1.72
N ALA A 57 20.32 -34.16 0.56
CA ALA A 57 20.23 -35.30 -0.35
C ALA A 57 21.26 -36.39 -0.02
N ALA A 58 21.39 -36.73 1.28
CA ALA A 58 22.43 -37.61 1.81
C ALA A 58 23.84 -37.20 1.36
N SER A 59 24.12 -35.91 1.50
CA SER A 59 25.38 -35.32 1.04
C SER A 59 26.57 -35.79 1.88
N LYS A 60 27.78 -35.76 1.30
CA LYS A 60 29.01 -36.25 1.96
C LYS A 60 29.34 -35.46 3.23
N TYR A 61 29.20 -34.14 3.17
CA TYR A 61 29.58 -33.22 4.25
C TYR A 61 28.37 -32.59 4.96
N LYS A 62 27.17 -33.10 4.67
CA LYS A 62 25.89 -32.71 5.28
C LYS A 62 25.50 -31.26 5.01
N SER A 63 24.26 -30.96 5.38
CA SER A 63 23.71 -29.61 5.45
C SER A 63 23.37 -29.32 6.92
N PHE A 64 23.49 -28.07 7.32
CA PHE A 64 23.19 -27.62 8.68
C PHE A 64 22.15 -26.51 8.64
N LEU A 65 21.19 -26.55 9.56
CA LEU A 65 20.19 -25.52 9.76
C LEU A 65 20.43 -24.87 11.12
N ASN A 66 20.73 -23.57 11.12
CA ASN A 66 21.07 -22.81 12.32
C ASN A 66 22.21 -23.44 13.16
N GLY A 67 23.14 -24.12 12.50
CA GLY A 67 24.28 -24.82 13.13
C GLY A 67 23.99 -26.27 13.54
N GLU A 68 22.74 -26.74 13.45
CA GLU A 68 22.38 -28.13 13.73
C GLU A 68 22.43 -28.98 12.46
N GLU A 69 23.03 -30.18 12.55
CA GLU A 69 23.10 -31.11 11.41
C GLU A 69 21.71 -31.58 11.00
N MET A 70 21.38 -31.46 9.72
CA MET A 70 20.12 -31.93 9.18
C MET A 70 20.14 -33.46 9.01
N THR A 71 19.02 -34.10 9.34
CA THR A 71 18.85 -35.53 9.05
C THR A 71 18.73 -35.74 7.52
N PRO A 72 19.56 -36.60 6.91
CA PRO A 72 19.49 -36.89 5.48
C PRO A 72 18.11 -37.33 5.01
N ASN A 73 17.67 -36.83 3.85
CA ASN A 73 16.38 -37.13 3.21
C ASN A 73 15.14 -36.77 4.05
N VAL A 74 15.29 -35.99 5.11
CA VAL A 74 14.18 -35.45 5.90
C VAL A 74 14.01 -33.97 5.59
N ALA A 75 12.80 -33.55 5.22
CA ALA A 75 12.51 -32.17 4.92
C ALA A 75 12.39 -31.33 6.20
N CYS A 76 13.14 -30.24 6.27
CA CYS A 76 13.06 -29.24 7.32
C CYS A 76 12.35 -27.99 6.81
N LEU A 77 11.37 -27.48 7.56
CA LEU A 77 10.69 -26.23 7.24
C LEU A 77 11.55 -25.05 7.68
N LEU A 78 11.82 -24.13 6.75
CA LEU A 78 12.57 -22.92 7.01
C LEU A 78 11.66 -21.77 7.42
N ARG A 79 12.19 -20.90 8.27
CA ARG A 79 11.62 -19.63 8.70
C ARG A 79 12.50 -18.48 8.21
N CYS A 80 11.90 -17.31 8.06
CA CYS A 80 12.65 -16.11 7.74
C CYS A 80 13.71 -15.84 8.82
N GLY A 81 14.94 -15.57 8.40
CA GLY A 81 16.08 -15.38 9.27
C GLY A 81 16.92 -16.65 9.50
N ASP A 82 16.40 -17.83 9.18
CA ASP A 82 17.15 -19.08 9.32
C ASP A 82 18.40 -19.07 8.44
N GLU A 83 19.50 -19.60 8.99
CA GLU A 83 20.77 -19.79 8.31
C GLU A 83 20.95 -21.24 7.90
N ILE A 84 21.25 -21.44 6.63
CA ILE A 84 21.49 -22.73 6.01
C ILE A 84 22.96 -22.79 5.64
N GLN A 85 23.66 -23.80 6.11
CA GLN A 85 25.03 -24.09 5.69
C GLN A 85 25.04 -25.38 4.88
N PHE A 86 25.60 -25.32 3.68
CA PHE A 86 25.88 -26.51 2.88
C PHE A 86 27.36 -26.88 3.04
N GLY A 87 27.66 -28.14 3.37
CA GLY A 87 29.02 -28.58 3.61
C GLY A 87 29.73 -27.85 4.76
N VAL A 88 31.05 -27.70 4.68
CA VAL A 88 31.89 -27.30 5.84
C VAL A 88 32.54 -25.91 5.73
N TYR A 89 32.45 -25.24 4.57
CA TYR A 89 33.09 -23.93 4.36
C TYR A 89 32.08 -22.77 4.38
N ASN A 90 32.30 -21.73 3.56
CA ASN A 90 31.57 -20.47 3.56
C ASN A 90 30.25 -20.49 2.76
N SER A 91 29.71 -21.69 2.49
CA SER A 91 28.45 -21.88 1.77
C SER A 91 27.24 -21.70 2.71
N LYS A 92 27.19 -20.53 3.35
CA LYS A 92 26.18 -20.13 4.35
C LYS A 92 25.21 -19.11 3.77
N PHE A 93 23.93 -19.41 3.82
CA PHE A 93 22.86 -18.62 3.25
C PHE A 93 21.78 -18.32 4.26
N ARG A 94 21.25 -17.10 4.25
CA ARG A 94 20.13 -16.69 5.09
C ARG A 94 18.85 -16.61 4.27
N LEU A 95 17.77 -17.20 4.78
CA LEU A 95 16.45 -17.07 4.17
C LEU A 95 15.81 -15.73 4.52
N GLU A 96 15.43 -14.97 3.51
CA GLU A 96 14.68 -13.72 3.64
C GLU A 96 13.41 -13.79 2.80
N HIS A 97 12.42 -12.97 3.15
CA HIS A 97 11.23 -12.83 2.30
C HIS A 97 10.72 -11.39 2.28
N GLN A 98 10.05 -11.05 1.19
CA GLN A 98 9.39 -9.78 1.00
C GLN A 98 7.95 -10.01 0.51
N LYS A 99 7.02 -9.18 1.00
CA LYS A 99 5.61 -9.20 0.59
C LYS A 99 5.35 -8.02 -0.34
N PHE A 100 4.99 -8.32 -1.58
CA PHE A 100 4.55 -7.33 -2.56
C PHE A 100 3.07 -7.51 -2.83
N VAL A 101 2.27 -6.54 -2.39
CA VAL A 101 0.84 -6.48 -2.69
C VAL A 101 0.55 -5.07 -3.17
N THR A 102 -0.03 -4.96 -4.37
CA THR A 102 -0.39 -3.65 -4.93
C THR A 102 -1.80 -3.68 -5.47
N THR A 103 -2.45 -2.53 -5.39
CA THR A 103 -3.55 -2.20 -6.30
C THR A 103 -3.10 -1.11 -7.26
N ALA A 104 -3.93 -0.76 -8.22
CA ALA A 104 -3.63 0.30 -9.18
C ALA A 104 -4.78 1.30 -9.36
N THR A 105 -4.42 2.53 -9.74
CA THR A 105 -5.35 3.58 -10.17
C THR A 105 -4.87 4.19 -11.49
N ARG A 106 -5.79 4.66 -12.34
CA ARG A 106 -5.47 5.33 -13.61
C ARG A 106 -4.60 4.52 -14.59
N LEU A 107 -4.68 3.19 -14.54
CA LEU A 107 -4.08 2.30 -15.54
C LEU A 107 -5.14 1.82 -16.52
N SER A 108 -4.79 1.74 -17.80
CA SER A 108 -5.57 1.07 -18.85
C SER A 108 -5.67 -0.44 -18.61
N GLY A 109 -6.59 -1.11 -19.31
CA GLY A 109 -6.75 -2.57 -19.20
C GLY A 109 -5.47 -3.35 -19.53
N ALA A 110 -4.73 -2.92 -20.57
CA ALA A 110 -3.47 -3.54 -20.96
C ALA A 110 -2.37 -3.34 -19.91
N GLU A 111 -2.21 -2.11 -19.39
CA GLU A 111 -1.24 -1.81 -18.33
C GLU A 111 -1.55 -2.58 -17.04
N LYS A 112 -2.83 -2.73 -16.67
CA LYS A 112 -3.23 -3.57 -15.53
C LYS A 112 -2.89 -5.04 -15.76
N MET A 113 -3.11 -5.57 -16.96
CA MET A 113 -2.77 -6.94 -17.30
C MET A 113 -1.25 -7.17 -17.22
N GLN A 114 -0.45 -6.23 -17.74
CA GLN A 114 1.00 -6.27 -17.61
C GLN A 114 1.42 -6.26 -16.14
N LEU A 115 0.88 -5.36 -15.32
CA LEU A 115 1.16 -5.29 -13.89
C LEU A 115 0.83 -6.61 -13.18
N LYS A 116 -0.33 -7.23 -13.47
CA LYS A 116 -0.71 -8.53 -12.89
C LYS A 116 0.33 -9.61 -13.24
N ASN A 117 0.79 -9.66 -14.48
CA ASN A 117 1.79 -10.62 -14.94
C ASN A 117 3.16 -10.39 -14.28
N GLU A 118 3.58 -9.13 -14.16
CA GLU A 118 4.83 -8.76 -13.48
C GLU A 118 4.78 -9.16 -12.00
N MET A 119 3.70 -8.81 -11.29
CA MET A 119 3.49 -9.19 -9.90
C MET A 119 3.50 -10.71 -9.71
N GLN A 120 2.82 -11.46 -10.57
CA GLN A 120 2.80 -12.92 -10.50
C GLN A 120 4.20 -13.51 -10.69
N SER A 121 5.00 -12.98 -11.64
CA SER A 121 6.35 -13.48 -11.91
C SER A 121 7.35 -13.29 -10.76
N ILE A 122 7.05 -12.40 -9.82
CA ILE A 122 7.85 -12.17 -8.60
C ILE A 122 7.14 -12.69 -7.34
N HIS A 123 6.14 -13.56 -7.48
CA HIS A 123 5.33 -14.10 -6.37
C HIS A 123 4.67 -13.02 -5.49
N GLY A 124 4.42 -11.85 -6.09
CA GLY A 124 3.61 -10.76 -5.55
C GLY A 124 2.13 -10.93 -5.92
N SER A 125 1.29 -10.04 -5.40
CA SER A 125 -0.15 -10.09 -5.61
C SER A 125 -0.71 -8.74 -6.03
N TYR A 126 -1.53 -8.76 -7.08
CA TYR A 126 -2.37 -7.62 -7.41
C TYR A 126 -3.75 -7.83 -6.78
N VAL A 127 -4.30 -6.77 -6.17
CA VAL A 127 -5.66 -6.76 -5.61
C VAL A 127 -6.50 -5.64 -6.24
N GLU A 128 -7.79 -5.90 -6.47
CA GLU A 128 -8.68 -4.89 -7.07
C GLU A 128 -9.02 -3.78 -6.08
N GLU A 129 -9.16 -4.09 -4.80
CA GLU A 129 -9.49 -3.13 -3.74
C GLU A 129 -8.33 -2.92 -2.78
N TRP A 130 -8.25 -1.72 -2.20
CA TRP A 130 -7.26 -1.42 -1.17
C TRP A 130 -7.59 -2.18 0.12
N SER A 131 -6.58 -2.83 0.70
CA SER A 131 -6.69 -3.49 2.00
C SER A 131 -5.46 -3.20 2.85
N GLN A 132 -5.52 -3.58 4.12
CA GLN A 132 -4.37 -3.50 5.04
C GLN A 132 -3.15 -4.32 4.58
N ASP A 133 -3.36 -5.30 3.68
CA ASP A 133 -2.28 -6.12 3.13
C ASP A 133 -1.51 -5.42 2.01
N CYS A 134 -2.05 -4.34 1.43
CA CYS A 134 -1.39 -3.56 0.41
C CYS A 134 -0.08 -2.99 0.94
N THR A 135 1.01 -3.28 0.22
CA THR A 135 2.33 -2.70 0.50
C THR A 135 2.63 -1.51 -0.38
N HIS A 136 1.98 -1.40 -1.54
CA HIS A 136 2.19 -0.32 -2.51
C HIS A 136 0.87 0.10 -3.18
N LEU A 137 0.83 1.35 -3.64
CA LEU A 137 -0.14 1.79 -4.64
C LEU A 137 0.58 2.04 -5.97
N THR A 138 0.10 1.42 -7.05
CA THR A 138 0.64 1.68 -8.39
C THR A 138 -0.20 2.74 -9.11
N VAL A 139 0.44 3.83 -9.55
CA VAL A 139 -0.24 4.92 -10.25
C VAL A 139 0.57 5.37 -11.45
N LYS A 140 -0.09 5.60 -12.58
CA LYS A 140 0.53 6.27 -13.74
C LYS A 140 0.55 7.79 -13.57
N GLU A 141 -0.50 8.31 -12.95
CA GLU A 141 -0.72 9.72 -12.67
C GLU A 141 -1.50 9.83 -11.36
N ILE A 142 -1.09 10.73 -10.49
CA ILE A 142 -1.79 11.01 -9.23
C ILE A 142 -3.06 11.79 -9.55
N ALA A 143 -4.18 11.23 -9.10
CA ALA A 143 -5.47 11.91 -9.00
C ALA A 143 -6.07 11.63 -7.62
N LEU A 144 -6.98 12.50 -7.15
CA LEU A 144 -7.71 12.37 -5.87
C LEU A 144 -8.71 11.20 -5.88
N THR A 145 -8.19 9.97 -6.00
CA THR A 145 -8.95 8.73 -5.94
C THR A 145 -8.89 8.15 -4.53
N VAL A 146 -9.92 7.40 -4.12
CA VAL A 146 -9.99 6.79 -2.78
C VAL A 146 -8.76 5.93 -2.46
N LYS A 147 -8.21 5.21 -3.45
CA LYS A 147 -6.98 4.41 -3.27
C LYS A 147 -5.75 5.25 -2.96
N VAL A 148 -5.62 6.43 -3.58
CA VAL A 148 -4.55 7.39 -3.25
C VAL A 148 -4.72 7.88 -1.83
N LEU A 149 -5.94 8.19 -1.40
CA LEU A 149 -6.22 8.60 -0.03
C LEU A 149 -5.84 7.50 0.97
N TYR A 150 -6.23 6.24 0.71
CA TYR A 150 -5.84 5.14 1.58
C TYR A 150 -4.33 4.91 1.64
N ALA A 151 -3.62 5.02 0.52
CA ALA A 151 -2.16 4.93 0.53
C ALA A 151 -1.51 6.03 1.38
N LEU A 152 -2.05 7.26 1.35
CA LEU A 152 -1.57 8.36 2.18
C LEU A 152 -1.90 8.18 3.68
N ILE A 153 -3.07 7.60 3.98
CA ILE A 153 -3.52 7.34 5.35
C ILE A 153 -2.70 6.21 5.99
N ASP A 154 -2.47 5.13 5.25
CA ASP A 154 -1.73 3.94 5.72
C ASP A 154 -0.20 4.10 5.57
N ASP A 155 0.26 5.29 5.16
CA ASP A 155 1.65 5.67 4.89
C ASP A 155 2.38 4.65 3.99
N LYS A 156 1.74 4.30 2.87
CA LYS A 156 2.25 3.35 1.88
C LYS A 156 2.82 4.05 0.65
N PRO A 157 3.92 3.52 0.08
CA PRO A 157 4.53 4.08 -1.12
C PRO A 157 3.57 4.08 -2.31
N ILE A 158 3.49 5.24 -2.97
CA ILE A 158 2.81 5.43 -4.24
C ILE A 158 3.87 5.46 -5.33
N ILE A 159 3.84 4.47 -6.24
CA ILE A 159 4.92 4.22 -7.21
C ILE A 159 4.38 4.09 -8.64
N MET A 160 5.25 4.35 -9.61
CA MET A 160 4.94 4.17 -11.02
C MET A 160 5.07 2.70 -11.47
N PRO A 161 4.34 2.26 -12.52
CA PRO A 161 4.39 0.87 -13.00
C PRO A 161 5.80 0.35 -13.32
N GLN A 162 6.70 1.23 -13.77
CA GLN A 162 8.07 0.91 -14.15
C GLN A 162 8.89 0.31 -13.00
N TYR A 163 8.50 0.57 -11.74
CA TYR A 163 9.12 -0.08 -10.58
C TYR A 163 8.98 -1.61 -10.65
N TRP A 164 7.82 -2.12 -11.05
CA TRP A 164 7.56 -3.56 -11.10
C TRP A 164 8.32 -4.23 -12.25
N THR A 165 8.39 -3.55 -13.40
CA THR A 165 9.23 -3.97 -14.52
C THR A 165 10.71 -4.05 -14.09
N ALA A 166 11.20 -3.04 -13.36
CA ALA A 166 12.57 -3.02 -12.83
C ALA A 166 12.79 -4.12 -11.77
N LEU A 167 11.88 -4.25 -10.80
CA LEU A 167 11.96 -5.26 -9.75
C LEU A 167 12.00 -6.67 -10.35
N LYS A 168 11.15 -6.97 -11.33
CA LYS A 168 11.19 -8.25 -12.06
C LYS A 168 12.57 -8.52 -12.67
N LYS A 169 13.17 -7.52 -13.31
CA LYS A 169 14.52 -7.64 -13.89
C LYS A 169 15.56 -7.94 -12.81
N HIS A 170 15.58 -7.16 -11.73
CA HIS A 170 16.55 -7.32 -10.64
C HIS A 170 16.42 -8.69 -9.98
N VAL A 171 15.19 -9.12 -9.69
CA VAL A 171 14.88 -10.43 -9.12
C VAL A 171 15.35 -11.58 -10.02
N THR A 172 15.19 -11.44 -11.34
CA THR A 172 15.67 -12.44 -12.32
C THR A 172 17.20 -12.51 -12.35
N LEU A 173 17.88 -11.39 -12.13
CA LEU A 173 19.35 -11.29 -12.13
C LEU A 173 19.98 -11.62 -10.77
N GLY A 174 19.20 -11.77 -9.69
CA GLY A 174 19.73 -11.94 -8.33
C GLY A 174 20.29 -10.65 -7.74
N GLU A 175 19.87 -9.50 -8.24
CA GLU A 175 20.28 -8.17 -7.77
C GLU A 175 19.35 -7.68 -6.67
N ASP A 176 19.80 -6.70 -5.88
CA ASP A 176 18.95 -6.04 -4.89
C ASP A 176 17.79 -5.31 -5.53
N ALA A 177 16.69 -5.17 -4.78
CA ALA A 177 15.50 -4.47 -5.25
C ALA A 177 15.83 -3.02 -5.67
N PRO A 178 15.20 -2.50 -6.73
CA PRO A 178 15.38 -1.11 -7.14
C PRO A 178 14.96 -0.15 -6.02
N LYS A 179 15.62 1.00 -5.98
CA LYS A 179 15.31 2.06 -5.00
C LYS A 179 13.93 2.65 -5.27
N ILE A 180 13.07 2.68 -4.26
CA ILE A 180 11.69 3.17 -4.39
C ILE A 180 11.67 4.66 -4.76
N GLU A 181 12.67 5.42 -4.34
CA GLU A 181 12.82 6.87 -4.54
C GLU A 181 12.88 7.26 -6.03
N ASP A 182 13.35 6.34 -6.87
CA ASP A 182 13.45 6.56 -8.31
C ASP A 182 12.10 6.41 -9.01
N TYR A 183 11.11 5.80 -8.35
CA TYR A 183 9.80 5.48 -8.92
C TYR A 183 8.61 6.09 -8.15
N ASN A 184 8.84 6.76 -7.02
CA ASN A 184 7.80 7.33 -6.17
C ASN A 184 7.47 8.80 -6.47
N LYS A 185 7.76 9.26 -7.69
CA LYS A 185 7.46 10.61 -8.19
C LYS A 185 6.56 10.57 -9.43
N PRO A 186 5.37 9.93 -9.35
CA PRO A 186 4.43 9.95 -10.46
C PRO A 186 3.98 11.38 -10.79
N PRO A 187 3.68 11.68 -12.07
CA PRO A 187 3.13 12.97 -12.46
C PRO A 187 1.80 13.22 -11.75
N VAL A 188 1.54 14.49 -11.43
CA VAL A 188 0.36 14.93 -10.69
C VAL A 188 -0.63 15.56 -11.67
N ASN A 189 -1.91 15.20 -11.56
CA ASN A 189 -2.97 15.89 -12.29
C ASN A 189 -3.17 17.30 -11.71
N GLU A 190 -2.56 18.31 -12.35
CA GLU A 190 -2.37 19.67 -11.80
C GLU A 190 -3.67 20.41 -11.47
N THR A 191 -4.77 20.12 -12.17
CA THR A 191 -6.00 20.91 -12.09
C THR A 191 -6.63 20.92 -10.69
N LEU A 192 -6.43 19.85 -9.90
CA LEU A 192 -6.96 19.75 -8.52
C LEU A 192 -5.88 19.84 -7.44
N LEU A 193 -4.61 19.64 -7.81
CA LEU A 193 -3.52 19.43 -6.86
C LEU A 193 -2.47 20.53 -6.88
N SER A 194 -2.56 21.47 -7.81
CA SER A 194 -1.71 22.68 -7.89
C SER A 194 -1.74 23.56 -6.63
N ARG A 195 -2.76 23.40 -5.78
CA ARG A 195 -2.96 24.21 -4.57
C ARG A 195 -2.58 23.51 -3.27
N VAL A 196 -2.01 22.28 -3.32
CA VAL A 196 -1.71 21.51 -2.10
C VAL A 196 -0.24 21.09 -2.07
N GLU A 197 0.43 21.41 -0.97
CA GLU A 197 1.78 20.91 -0.70
C GLU A 197 1.74 19.41 -0.37
N TRP A 198 2.39 18.61 -1.20
CA TRP A 198 2.54 17.17 -1.00
C TRP A 198 3.61 16.88 0.06
N LYS A 199 3.23 17.02 1.33
CA LYS A 199 4.10 16.65 2.45
C LYS A 199 3.99 15.14 2.69
N ARG A 200 5.15 14.48 2.66
CA ARG A 200 5.30 13.09 3.13
C ARG A 200 5.34 13.09 4.66
N GLU A 201 5.09 11.94 5.27
CA GLU A 201 5.26 11.73 6.72
C GLU A 201 4.34 12.60 7.59
N ILE A 202 3.17 12.99 7.07
CA ILE A 202 2.14 13.63 7.88
C ILE A 202 1.35 12.56 8.64
N ASN A 203 1.29 12.69 9.97
CA ASN A 203 0.40 11.87 10.77
C ASN A 203 -1.06 12.31 10.57
N ARG A 204 -1.81 11.51 9.81
CA ARG A 204 -3.24 11.73 9.51
C ARG A 204 -4.16 11.02 10.52
N THR A 205 -3.59 10.33 11.51
CA THR A 205 -4.37 9.57 12.49
C THR A 205 -5.34 10.50 13.20
N ASN A 206 -6.61 10.09 13.30
CA ASN A 206 -7.64 10.87 14.00
C ASN A 206 -7.90 12.28 13.42
N LEU A 207 -7.53 12.54 12.15
CA LEU A 207 -7.75 13.83 11.49
C LEU A 207 -9.21 14.31 11.59
N PHE A 208 -10.16 13.38 11.52
CA PHE A 208 -11.60 13.67 11.61
C PHE A 208 -12.21 13.29 12.96
N LYS A 209 -11.40 13.14 14.00
CA LYS A 209 -11.88 12.84 15.36
C LYS A 209 -12.91 13.87 15.80
N ASN A 210 -13.97 13.39 16.43
CA ASN A 210 -15.12 14.16 16.91
C ASN A 210 -15.91 14.89 15.80
N LYS A 211 -15.73 14.52 14.51
CA LYS A 211 -16.48 15.14 13.41
C LYS A 211 -17.58 14.23 12.86
N LEU A 212 -18.69 14.85 12.46
CA LEU A 212 -19.83 14.20 11.82
C LEU A 212 -20.07 14.81 10.44
N PHE A 213 -19.83 14.00 9.42
CA PHE A 213 -20.06 14.35 8.02
C PHE A 213 -21.49 14.01 7.60
N ILE A 214 -22.25 15.00 7.18
CA ILE A 214 -23.63 14.84 6.71
C ILE A 214 -23.65 14.96 5.20
N PHE A 215 -24.00 13.87 4.52
CA PHE A 215 -24.22 13.83 3.09
C PHE A 215 -25.72 13.87 2.79
N LEU A 216 -26.12 14.48 1.67
CA LEU A 216 -27.52 14.43 1.23
C LEU A 216 -27.96 12.99 0.92
N THR A 217 -27.17 12.26 0.14
CA THR A 217 -27.50 10.92 -0.37
C THR A 217 -26.54 9.85 0.14
N GLU A 218 -27.02 8.61 0.21
CA GLU A 218 -26.22 7.43 0.55
C GLU A 218 -25.14 7.19 -0.51
N ASN A 219 -25.43 7.50 -1.78
CA ASN A 219 -24.47 7.31 -2.87
C ASN A 219 -23.24 8.20 -2.70
N SER A 220 -23.42 9.49 -2.41
CA SER A 220 -22.31 10.40 -2.11
C SER A 220 -21.56 9.96 -0.85
N LYS A 221 -22.27 9.58 0.21
CA LYS A 221 -21.67 9.09 1.47
C LYS A 221 -20.74 7.90 1.23
N LYS A 222 -21.21 6.87 0.53
CA LYS A 222 -20.47 5.60 0.30
C LYS A 222 -19.10 5.80 -0.35
N THR A 223 -18.94 6.86 -1.16
CA THR A 223 -17.65 7.14 -1.81
C THR A 223 -16.55 7.54 -0.82
N MET A 224 -16.90 8.15 0.33
CA MET A 224 -15.94 8.72 1.28
C MET A 224 -16.07 8.17 2.72
N GLU A 225 -17.12 7.42 3.03
CA GLU A 225 -17.37 6.83 4.36
C GLU A 225 -16.18 6.03 4.89
N GLY A 226 -15.54 5.21 4.05
CA GLY A 226 -14.37 4.43 4.44
C GLY A 226 -13.16 5.31 4.80
N VAL A 227 -12.95 6.42 4.08
CA VAL A 227 -11.90 7.40 4.37
C VAL A 227 -12.20 8.11 5.69
N ILE A 228 -13.43 8.58 5.88
CA ILE A 228 -13.87 9.29 7.07
C ILE A 228 -13.70 8.43 8.32
N SER A 229 -14.16 7.17 8.24
CA SER A 229 -14.10 6.21 9.34
C SER A 229 -12.66 5.90 9.76
N ARG A 230 -11.75 5.65 8.81
CA ARG A 230 -10.31 5.40 9.08
C ARG A 230 -9.62 6.57 9.79
N LEU A 231 -10.11 7.78 9.58
CA LEU A 231 -9.58 9.01 10.18
C LEU A 231 -10.28 9.39 11.48
N GLY A 232 -11.10 8.50 12.05
CA GLY A 232 -11.78 8.69 13.34
C GLY A 232 -13.05 9.52 13.27
N GLY A 233 -13.53 9.84 12.07
CA GLY A 233 -14.79 10.54 11.84
C GLY A 233 -15.99 9.62 11.72
N THR A 234 -17.17 10.23 11.70
CA THR A 234 -18.43 9.52 11.43
C THR A 234 -19.19 10.19 10.29
N SER A 235 -20.00 9.44 9.55
CA SER A 235 -20.81 9.98 8.46
C SER A 235 -22.22 9.42 8.43
N ILE A 236 -23.18 10.24 8.01
CA ILE A 236 -24.57 9.84 7.79
C ILE A 236 -25.06 10.29 6.41
N ALA A 237 -26.06 9.58 5.89
CA ALA A 237 -26.82 9.99 4.72
C ALA A 237 -28.18 10.53 5.17
N TRP A 238 -28.45 11.80 4.88
CA TRP A 238 -29.62 12.52 5.36
C TRP A 238 -30.92 11.92 4.83
N GLU A 239 -30.96 11.49 3.57
CA GLU A 239 -32.14 10.84 2.98
C GLU A 239 -32.58 9.57 3.73
N LYS A 240 -31.66 8.90 4.43
CA LYS A 240 -31.93 7.67 5.19
C LYS A 240 -32.12 7.92 6.67
N ASN A 241 -31.27 8.78 7.24
CA ASN A 241 -31.20 9.04 8.67
C ASN A 241 -31.18 10.56 8.92
N PRO A 242 -32.30 11.26 8.71
CA PRO A 242 -32.38 12.68 9.01
C PRO A 242 -32.30 12.91 10.52
N MET A 243 -31.69 14.02 10.93
CA MET A 243 -31.62 14.42 12.34
C MET A 243 -32.59 15.56 12.62
N ALA A 244 -33.13 15.64 13.83
CA ALA A 244 -33.89 16.83 14.22
C ALA A 244 -32.97 18.05 14.29
N SER A 245 -33.51 19.23 13.97
CA SER A 245 -32.75 20.49 14.02
C SER A 245 -32.15 20.78 15.39
N GLU A 246 -32.81 20.34 16.46
CA GLU A 246 -32.33 20.47 17.83
C GLU A 246 -31.13 19.57 18.12
N ASP A 247 -31.12 18.35 17.58
CA ASP A 247 -30.00 17.40 17.72
C ASP A 247 -28.77 17.89 16.96
N VAL A 248 -28.98 18.52 15.80
CA VAL A 248 -27.91 19.18 15.04
C VAL A 248 -27.31 20.33 15.85
N LYS A 249 -28.14 21.11 16.54
CA LYS A 249 -27.66 22.24 17.36
C LYS A 249 -26.92 21.79 18.62
N LYS A 250 -27.36 20.70 19.24
CA LYS A 250 -26.82 20.14 20.50
C LYS A 250 -25.78 19.03 20.30
N SER A 251 -25.44 18.73 19.04
CA SER A 251 -24.49 17.65 18.73
C SER A 251 -23.18 17.84 19.49
N PRO A 252 -22.68 16.80 20.19
CA PRO A 252 -21.35 16.83 20.81
C PRO A 252 -20.21 16.73 19.78
N LYS A 253 -20.54 16.51 18.51
CA LYS A 253 -19.60 16.42 17.38
C LYS A 253 -19.68 17.66 16.51
N ASP A 254 -18.54 18.03 15.92
CA ASP A 254 -18.46 19.08 14.93
C ASP A 254 -19.16 18.63 13.64
N ILE A 255 -20.22 19.35 13.28
CA ILE A 255 -21.03 19.01 12.11
C ILE A 255 -20.41 19.62 10.86
N ILE A 256 -20.11 18.76 9.90
CA ILE A 256 -19.66 19.12 8.56
C ILE A 256 -20.74 18.70 7.57
N VAL A 257 -21.43 19.67 6.97
CA VAL A 257 -22.44 19.39 5.95
C VAL A 257 -21.78 19.44 4.57
N ILE A 258 -21.88 18.32 3.85
CA ILE A 258 -21.34 18.18 2.50
C ILE A 258 -22.28 18.83 1.50
N GLN A 259 -21.71 19.71 0.66
CA GLN A 259 -22.42 20.40 -0.40
C GLN A 259 -22.97 19.39 -1.42
N PRO A 260 -24.29 19.39 -1.70
CA PRO A 260 -24.87 18.59 -2.77
C PRO A 260 -24.29 18.94 -4.14
N LEU A 261 -24.10 17.94 -5.00
CA LEU A 261 -23.64 18.15 -6.39
C LEU A 261 -24.70 18.85 -7.24
N GLU A 262 -25.98 18.58 -6.95
CA GLU A 262 -27.12 19.13 -7.66
C GLU A 262 -28.04 19.85 -6.67
N LYS A 263 -28.87 20.78 -7.17
CA LYS A 263 -29.89 21.42 -6.34
C LYS A 263 -30.83 20.34 -5.80
N THR A 264 -30.94 20.29 -4.48
CA THR A 264 -31.85 19.37 -3.80
C THR A 264 -33.26 19.93 -3.78
N GLN A 265 -34.26 19.07 -3.83
CA GLN A 265 -35.66 19.40 -3.52
C GLN A 265 -36.06 18.91 -2.11
N ASN A 266 -35.10 18.38 -1.34
CA ASN A 266 -35.36 17.90 0.01
C ASN A 266 -35.46 19.08 0.98
N SER A 267 -36.68 19.52 1.26
CA SER A 267 -36.99 20.65 2.14
C SER A 267 -36.37 20.51 3.54
N SER A 268 -36.26 19.30 4.08
CA SER A 268 -35.63 19.07 5.39
C SER A 268 -34.12 19.30 5.35
N PHE A 269 -33.45 18.96 4.25
CA PHE A 269 -32.02 19.21 4.06
C PHE A 269 -31.74 20.69 3.76
N GLU A 270 -32.65 21.36 3.04
CA GLU A 270 -32.59 22.82 2.88
C GLU A 270 -32.66 23.53 4.23
N GLU A 271 -33.53 23.07 5.13
CA GLU A 271 -33.63 23.63 6.48
C GLU A 271 -32.33 23.41 7.29
N LEU A 272 -31.75 22.20 7.22
CA LEU A 272 -30.41 21.95 7.79
C LEU A 272 -29.37 22.94 7.23
N THR A 273 -29.37 23.15 5.91
CA THR A 273 -28.44 24.05 5.24
C THR A 273 -28.61 25.48 5.75
N ARG A 274 -29.85 25.96 5.92
CA ARG A 274 -30.13 27.29 6.49
C ARG A 274 -29.62 27.41 7.93
N ILE A 275 -29.83 26.38 8.76
CA ILE A 275 -29.35 26.37 10.15
C ILE A 275 -27.83 26.49 10.21
N VAL A 276 -27.12 25.77 9.34
CA VAL A 276 -25.65 25.80 9.29
C VAL A 276 -25.14 27.14 8.79
N LEU A 277 -25.72 27.67 7.71
CA LEU A 277 -25.37 28.99 7.19
C LEU A 277 -25.65 30.12 8.19
N ALA A 278 -26.74 30.04 8.96
CA ALA A 278 -27.07 31.03 9.99
C ALA A 278 -26.06 31.05 11.16
N LYS A 279 -25.29 29.98 11.36
CA LYS A 279 -24.16 29.93 12.31
C LYS A 279 -22.87 30.52 11.72
N GLY A 280 -22.88 30.99 10.48
CA GLY A 280 -21.67 31.42 9.76
C GLY A 280 -20.86 30.27 9.18
N HIS A 281 -21.38 29.03 9.23
CA HIS A 281 -20.68 27.86 8.71
C HIS A 281 -21.00 27.65 7.23
N ARG A 282 -19.98 27.40 6.41
CA ARG A 282 -20.15 27.06 4.99
C ARG A 282 -20.42 25.57 4.79
N LEU A 283 -21.05 25.26 3.66
CA LEU A 283 -21.10 23.87 3.16
C LEU A 283 -19.73 23.48 2.59
N ILE A 284 -19.37 22.22 2.75
CA ILE A 284 -18.07 21.69 2.35
C ILE A 284 -18.21 20.89 1.04
N PRO A 285 -17.56 21.30 -0.06
CA PRO A 285 -17.44 20.47 -1.25
C PRO A 285 -16.84 19.11 -0.92
N GLN A 286 -17.37 18.03 -1.50
CA GLN A 286 -16.91 16.67 -1.20
C GLN A 286 -15.40 16.48 -1.45
N GLN A 287 -14.83 17.20 -2.42
CA GLN A 287 -13.41 17.13 -2.75
C GLN A 287 -12.51 17.61 -1.60
N GLU A 288 -12.99 18.50 -0.73
CA GLU A 288 -12.21 18.99 0.41
C GLU A 288 -11.85 17.87 1.39
N ILE A 289 -12.66 16.81 1.47
CA ILE A 289 -12.31 15.64 2.30
C ILE A 289 -11.00 15.02 1.81
N ALA A 290 -10.83 14.93 0.48
CA ALA A 290 -9.61 14.43 -0.12
C ALA A 290 -8.44 15.42 0.07
N LEU A 291 -8.68 16.72 -0.07
CA LEU A 291 -7.65 17.76 0.11
C LEU A 291 -7.16 17.82 1.56
N ALA A 292 -8.05 17.73 2.54
CA ALA A 292 -7.73 17.63 3.97
C ALA A 292 -6.84 16.42 4.27
N VAL A 293 -7.07 15.29 3.60
CA VAL A 293 -6.19 14.13 3.71
C VAL A 293 -4.82 14.42 3.12
N VAL A 294 -4.74 15.04 1.94
CA VAL A 294 -3.44 15.36 1.32
C VAL A 294 -2.64 16.34 2.20
N SER A 295 -3.25 17.44 2.63
CA SER A 295 -2.63 18.46 3.48
C SER A 295 -2.38 17.99 4.92
N GLY A 296 -3.15 16.99 5.37
CA GLY A 296 -3.09 16.41 6.71
C GLY A 296 -3.52 17.35 7.83
N ASN A 297 -4.29 18.39 7.51
CA ASN A 297 -4.86 19.32 8.49
C ASN A 297 -6.26 19.80 8.06
N LEU A 298 -6.95 20.47 8.97
CA LEU A 298 -8.29 21.03 8.76
C LEU A 298 -8.30 22.55 8.90
N GLU A 299 -7.18 23.22 8.62
CA GLU A 299 -7.13 24.69 8.71
C GLU A 299 -8.02 25.33 7.64
N LYS A 300 -7.92 24.80 6.41
CA LYS A 300 -8.64 25.30 5.23
C LYS A 300 -9.72 24.33 4.75
N ASP A 301 -9.32 23.09 4.49
CA ASP A 301 -10.18 22.04 3.93
C ASP A 301 -11.00 21.37 5.04
N CYS A 302 -12.29 21.12 4.76
CA CYS A 302 -13.24 20.58 5.74
C CYS A 302 -13.43 21.43 7.00
N ASN A 303 -13.08 22.72 6.94
CA ASN A 303 -13.33 23.71 7.98
C ASN A 303 -14.57 24.55 7.64
N PRO A 304 -15.70 24.38 8.35
CA PRO A 304 -16.91 25.15 8.10
C PRO A 304 -16.76 26.65 8.41
N GLU A 305 -15.83 27.04 9.27
CA GLU A 305 -15.59 28.44 9.69
C GLU A 305 -14.61 29.16 8.76
N PHE A 306 -13.90 28.42 7.90
CA PHE A 306 -12.91 29.01 7.00
C PHE A 306 -13.56 29.77 5.85
N ASP A 307 -13.32 31.08 5.78
CA ASP A 307 -13.83 31.93 4.73
C ASP A 307 -12.97 31.83 3.44
N ARG A 308 -13.39 30.95 2.53
CA ARG A 308 -12.77 30.84 1.20
C ARG A 308 -13.03 32.05 0.31
N ALA A 309 -14.11 32.80 0.51
CA ALA A 309 -14.47 33.89 -0.39
C ALA A 309 -13.46 35.03 -0.25
N SER A 310 -13.11 35.41 0.98
CA SER A 310 -12.10 36.45 1.25
C SER A 310 -10.71 36.12 0.70
N GLU A 311 -10.25 34.86 0.78
CA GLU A 311 -8.94 34.46 0.23
C GLU A 311 -8.89 34.47 -1.31
N VAL A 312 -9.98 34.12 -2.01
CA VAL A 312 -10.00 34.14 -3.48
C VAL A 312 -9.95 35.57 -4.02
N PHE A 313 -10.60 36.53 -3.35
CA PHE A 313 -10.56 37.93 -3.75
C PHE A 313 -9.23 38.64 -3.41
N CYS A 314 -8.48 38.17 -2.41
CA CYS A 314 -7.17 38.75 -2.06
C CYS A 314 -6.10 38.47 -3.13
N CYS A 315 -6.21 37.34 -3.87
CA CYS A 315 -5.27 36.98 -4.93
C CYS A 315 -5.45 37.74 -6.27
N TYR A 316 -6.50 38.57 -6.41
CA TYR A 316 -6.74 39.40 -7.60
C TYR A 316 -6.45 40.89 -7.37
N VAL A 317 -5.94 41.25 -6.19
CA VAL A 317 -5.55 42.62 -5.84
C VAL A 317 -4.06 42.66 -5.50
N VAL A 318 -3.21 42.24 -6.43
CA VAL A 318 -1.78 42.59 -6.48
C VAL A 318 -1.37 42.78 -7.94
#